data_AF-A0A937X1Y7-F1
#
_entry.id   AF-A0A937X1Y7-F1
#
_cell.length_a   1.000
_cell.length_b   1.000
_cell.length_c   1.000
_cell.angle_alpha   90.00
_cell.angle_beta   90.00
_cell.angle_gamma   90.00
#
_symmetry.space_group_name_H-M   'P 1'
#
loop_
_entity.id
_entity.type
_entity.pdbx_description
1 polymer ?
#
loop_
_entity_poly.entity_id
_entity_poly.type
_entity_poly.pdbx_seq_one_letter_code
_entity_poly.pdbx_strand_id
1 'polypeptide(L)'
;MPELPDVTIYVERLTALLAGRTLAAVRLNSPFLVRTADPPVKAAQGRVVMGFRRIGKRVVWELEGELFLVIHLMIAGRFHWKKAGAGIGGKINLAGFDFDHGTMVLTEASPKKRASLHVVSGKAALADFDPGGLEVLEADFPT
;
A
#
# COMPACT_ATOMS: atom_id res chain seq x y z
N MET A 1 14.95 -5.30 -3.28
CA MET A 1 13.69 -4.97 -2.58
C MET A 1 13.90 -3.61 -1.99
N PRO A 2 12.94 -2.67 -2.08
CA PRO A 2 13.05 -1.41 -1.37
C PRO A 2 13.38 -1.71 0.10
N GLU A 3 14.47 -1.13 0.60
CA GLU A 3 14.93 -1.35 1.96
C GLU A 3 14.23 -0.39 2.92
N LEU A 4 14.50 -0.50 4.23
CA LEU A 4 13.80 0.30 5.24
C LEU A 4 13.79 1.81 4.93
N PRO A 5 14.91 2.44 4.49
CA PRO A 5 14.91 3.86 4.11
C PRO A 5 14.01 4.16 2.91
N ASP A 6 13.96 3.27 1.91
CA ASP A 6 13.12 3.45 0.73
C ASP A 6 11.63 3.43 1.10
N VAL A 7 11.25 2.54 2.03
CA VAL A 7 9.86 2.41 2.50
C VAL A 7 9.46 3.63 3.33
N THR A 8 10.35 4.17 4.16
CA THR A 8 10.12 5.42 4.90
C THR A 8 9.87 6.59 3.93
N ILE A 9 10.68 6.73 2.88
CA ILE A 9 10.47 7.76 1.85
C ILE A 9 9.12 7.58 1.16
N TYR A 10 8.71 6.33 0.87
CA TYR A 10 7.37 6.07 0.36
C TYR A 10 6.29 6.56 1.32
N VAL A 11 6.38 6.22 2.62
CA VAL A 11 5.40 6.66 3.63
C VAL A 11 5.30 8.17 3.69
N GLU A 12 6.43 8.89 3.74
CA GLU A 12 6.44 10.37 3.76
C GLU A 12 5.79 10.97 2.51
N ARG A 13 6.20 10.50 1.32
CA ARG A 13 5.67 11.01 0.05
C ARG A 13 4.20 10.67 -0.16
N LEU A 14 3.79 9.47 0.21
CA LEU A 14 2.39 9.05 0.17
C LEU A 14 1.55 9.89 1.14
N THR A 15 2.05 10.13 2.35
CA THR A 15 1.36 10.97 3.34
C THR A 15 1.16 12.38 2.82
N ALA A 16 2.21 13.03 2.34
CA ALA A 16 2.13 14.40 1.81
C ALA A 16 1.17 14.52 0.61
N LEU A 17 1.05 13.46 -0.20
CA LEU A 17 0.25 13.47 -1.42
C LEU A 17 -1.21 13.09 -1.17
N LEU A 18 -1.46 12.12 -0.29
CA LEU A 18 -2.74 11.40 -0.24
C LEU A 18 -3.45 11.46 1.12
N ALA A 19 -2.80 11.85 2.22
CA ALA A 19 -3.49 11.95 3.51
C ALA A 19 -4.63 12.98 3.44
N GLY A 20 -5.77 12.64 4.03
CA GLY A 20 -7.01 13.41 3.95
C GLY A 20 -7.77 13.30 2.62
N ARG A 21 -7.28 12.53 1.65
CA ARG A 21 -7.93 12.35 0.34
C ARG A 21 -8.79 11.10 0.31
N THR A 22 -9.91 11.17 -0.41
CA THR A 22 -10.81 10.02 -0.60
C THR A 22 -10.30 9.12 -1.70
N LEU A 23 -10.10 7.84 -1.39
CA LEU A 23 -9.80 6.80 -2.36
C LEU A 23 -11.07 6.47 -3.16
N ALA A 24 -11.21 7.07 -4.34
CA ALA A 24 -12.43 6.97 -5.15
C ALA A 24 -12.64 5.56 -5.70
N ALA A 25 -11.58 4.94 -6.22
CA ALA A 25 -11.66 3.59 -6.79
C ALA A 25 -10.36 2.82 -6.63
N VAL A 26 -10.48 1.49 -6.64
CA VAL A 26 -9.36 0.56 -6.77
C VAL A 26 -9.59 -0.31 -7.99
N ARG A 27 -8.72 -0.18 -8.98
CA ARG A 27 -8.75 -0.95 -10.21
C ARG A 27 -7.64 -1.99 -10.18
N LEU A 28 -7.97 -3.25 -10.44
CA LEU A 28 -7.01 -4.35 -10.48
C LEU A 28 -6.76 -4.77 -11.93
N ASN A 29 -5.49 -4.89 -12.31
CA ASN A 29 -5.09 -5.48 -13.59
C ASN A 29 -4.63 -6.93 -13.41
N SER A 30 -4.21 -7.31 -12.19
CA SER A 30 -3.88 -8.69 -11.84
C SER A 30 -4.72 -9.16 -10.66
N PRO A 31 -5.54 -10.22 -10.79
CA PRO A 31 -6.33 -10.75 -9.68
C PRO A 31 -5.45 -11.35 -8.59
N PHE A 32 -4.23 -11.77 -8.93
CA PHE A 32 -3.27 -12.33 -7.98
C PHE A 32 -2.57 -11.28 -7.11
N LEU A 33 -2.92 -10.00 -7.21
CA LEU A 33 -2.36 -9.01 -6.29
C LEU A 33 -2.98 -9.13 -4.89
N VAL A 34 -4.31 -9.30 -4.83
CA VAL A 34 -5.07 -9.33 -3.58
C VAL A 34 -4.98 -10.72 -2.95
N ARG A 35 -4.67 -10.76 -1.64
CA ARG A 35 -4.45 -12.00 -0.88
C ARG A 35 -5.52 -12.28 0.16
N THR A 36 -6.47 -11.36 0.33
CA THR A 36 -7.60 -11.50 1.26
C THR A 36 -8.91 -11.50 0.48
N ALA A 37 -9.88 -12.27 0.96
CA ALA A 37 -11.23 -12.29 0.40
C ALA A 37 -12.18 -11.36 1.18
N ASP A 38 -12.01 -11.30 2.51
CA ASP A 38 -12.82 -10.51 3.42
C ASP A 38 -11.91 -9.70 4.37
N PRO A 39 -12.06 -8.37 4.46
CA PRO A 39 -12.92 -7.53 3.62
C PRO A 39 -12.49 -7.55 2.14
N PRO A 40 -13.42 -7.39 1.18
CA PRO A 40 -13.06 -7.28 -0.23
C PRO A 40 -12.33 -5.97 -0.50
N VAL A 41 -11.47 -5.92 -1.52
CA VAL A 41 -10.74 -4.69 -1.91
C VAL A 41 -11.66 -3.50 -2.22
N LYS A 42 -12.90 -3.77 -2.64
CA LYS A 42 -13.91 -2.71 -2.87
C LYS A 42 -14.30 -1.98 -1.60
N ALA A 43 -14.14 -2.58 -0.41
CA ALA A 43 -14.43 -1.94 0.87
C ALA A 43 -13.56 -0.69 1.13
N ALA A 44 -12.43 -0.58 0.44
CA ALA A 44 -11.55 0.58 0.50
C ALA A 44 -12.05 1.79 -0.32
N GLN A 45 -12.98 1.58 -1.25
CA GLN A 45 -13.50 2.64 -2.12
C GLN A 45 -14.41 3.59 -1.31
N GLY A 46 -14.29 4.88 -1.58
CA GLY A 46 -15.02 5.94 -0.87
C GLY A 46 -14.48 6.28 0.52
N ARG A 47 -13.43 5.59 1.01
CA ARG A 47 -12.82 5.86 2.31
C ARG A 47 -11.80 6.98 2.22
N VAL A 48 -11.71 7.80 3.27
CA VAL A 48 -10.64 8.79 3.42
C VAL A 48 -9.36 8.07 3.83
N VAL A 49 -8.24 8.42 3.21
CA VAL A 49 -6.90 8.00 3.63
C VAL A 49 -6.51 8.83 4.85
N MET A 50 -6.44 8.20 6.01
CA MET A 50 -6.07 8.85 7.27
C MET A 50 -4.56 9.07 7.36
N GLY A 51 -3.78 8.17 6.79
CA GLY A 51 -2.34 8.24 6.83
C GLY A 51 -1.67 7.00 6.26
N PHE A 52 -0.35 6.95 6.43
CA PHE A 52 0.47 5.83 6.02
C PHE A 52 1.43 5.49 7.14
N ARG A 53 1.71 4.21 7.28
CA ARG A 53 2.80 3.74 8.15
C ARG A 53 3.52 2.56 7.55
N ARG A 54 4.59 2.16 8.22
CA ARG A 54 5.37 0.99 7.88
C ARG A 54 5.14 -0.10 8.94
N ILE A 55 5.12 -1.36 8.49
CA ILE A 55 5.28 -2.53 9.36
C ILE A 55 6.34 -3.41 8.70
N GLY A 56 7.56 -3.43 9.27
CA GLY A 56 8.71 -4.06 8.61
C GLY A 56 8.92 -3.54 7.19
N LYS A 57 8.74 -4.40 6.17
CA LYS A 57 8.93 -4.08 4.73
C LYS A 57 7.64 -3.76 3.99
N ARG A 58 6.54 -3.55 4.71
CA ARG A 58 5.21 -3.30 4.17
C ARG A 58 4.84 -1.84 4.31
N VAL A 59 4.20 -1.28 3.29
CA VAL A 59 3.52 0.01 3.34
C VAL A 59 2.08 -0.24 3.72
N VAL A 60 1.62 0.36 4.80
CA VAL A 60 0.24 0.29 5.29
C VAL A 60 -0.45 1.60 4.96
N TRP A 61 -1.54 1.53 4.22
CA TRP A 61 -2.46 2.65 4.03
C TRP A 61 -3.53 2.55 5.10
N GLU A 62 -3.69 3.59 5.89
CA GLU A 62 -4.71 3.67 6.93
C GLU A 62 -5.92 4.38 6.37
N LEU A 63 -7.05 3.68 6.28
CA LEU A 63 -8.30 4.22 5.77
C LEU A 63 -9.30 4.40 6.91
N GLU A 64 -10.21 5.34 6.72
CA GLU A 64 -11.31 5.60 7.65
C GLU A 64 -12.08 4.32 8.01
N GLY A 65 -12.43 4.18 9.29
CA GLY A 65 -13.14 3.01 9.82
C GLY A 65 -12.24 1.82 10.18
N GLU A 66 -10.97 2.07 10.53
CA GLU A 66 -9.97 1.05 10.84
C GLU A 66 -9.83 -0.02 9.76
N LEU A 67 -9.87 0.41 8.49
CA LEU A 67 -9.60 -0.44 7.33
C LEU A 67 -8.19 -0.15 6.81
N PHE A 68 -7.44 -1.19 6.48
CA PHE A 68 -6.03 -1.06 6.14
C PHE A 68 -5.71 -1.76 4.83
N LEU A 69 -4.92 -1.12 3.97
CA LEU A 69 -4.31 -1.77 2.81
C LEU A 69 -2.84 -2.04 3.12
N VAL A 70 -2.49 -3.32 3.31
CA VAL A 70 -1.14 -3.75 3.63
C VAL A 70 -0.46 -4.22 2.34
N ILE A 71 0.51 -3.44 1.86
CA ILE A 71 1.16 -3.65 0.57
C ILE A 71 2.63 -4.04 0.77
N HIS A 72 3.01 -5.18 0.21
CA HIS A 72 4.42 -5.59 0.12
C HIS A 72 4.92 -5.40 -1.32
N LEU A 73 5.86 -4.48 -1.53
CA LEU A 73 6.38 -4.15 -2.86
C LEU A 73 7.34 -5.21 -3.43
N MET A 74 7.82 -6.14 -2.60
CA MET A 74 8.82 -7.14 -3.00
C MET A 74 10.04 -6.48 -3.67
N ILE A 75 10.71 -7.14 -4.60
CA ILE A 75 11.97 -6.64 -5.18
C ILE A 75 11.73 -5.51 -6.18
N ALA A 76 10.82 -5.73 -7.12
CA ALA A 76 10.62 -4.90 -8.30
C ALA A 76 9.32 -4.09 -8.27
N GLY A 77 8.59 -4.09 -7.14
CA GLY A 77 7.36 -3.32 -7.00
C GLY A 77 7.63 -1.84 -6.74
N ARG A 78 6.85 -0.96 -7.37
CA ARG A 78 6.99 0.49 -7.26
C ARG A 78 5.63 1.17 -7.30
N PHE A 79 5.51 2.28 -6.57
CA PHE A 79 4.40 3.21 -6.70
C PHE A 79 4.76 4.33 -7.68
N HIS A 80 3.82 4.70 -8.55
CA HIS A 80 3.96 5.81 -9.48
C HIS A 80 2.73 6.70 -9.43
N TRP A 81 2.93 7.98 -9.17
CA TRP A 81 1.87 8.97 -9.31
C TRP A 81 1.67 9.34 -10.78
N LYS A 82 0.43 9.35 -11.24
CA LYS A 82 0.04 9.69 -12.60
C LYS A 82 -1.20 10.59 -12.61
N LYS A 83 -1.50 11.17 -13.77
CA LYS A 83 -2.74 11.93 -14.00
C LYS A 83 -3.98 11.09 -13.64
N ALA A 84 -5.05 11.74 -13.22
CA ALA A 84 -6.30 11.09 -12.85
C ALA A 84 -6.83 10.24 -14.02
N GLY A 85 -7.33 9.04 -13.71
CA GLY A 85 -7.84 8.11 -14.71
C GLY A 85 -6.76 7.42 -15.54
N ALA A 86 -5.48 7.46 -15.12
CA ALA A 86 -4.41 6.81 -15.85
C ALA A 86 -4.71 5.32 -16.11
N GLY A 87 -4.49 4.86 -17.35
CA GLY A 87 -4.66 3.46 -17.72
C GLY A 87 -3.73 2.54 -16.93
N ILE A 88 -4.26 1.40 -16.48
CA ILE A 88 -3.51 0.36 -15.76
C ILE A 88 -3.25 -0.88 -16.61
N GLY A 89 -3.44 -0.79 -17.93
CA GLY A 89 -3.14 -1.88 -18.85
C GLY A 89 -1.64 -2.17 -18.97
N GLY A 90 -1.30 -3.30 -19.60
CA GLY A 90 0.09 -3.72 -19.83
C GLY A 90 0.63 -4.68 -18.77
N LYS A 91 1.81 -5.25 -19.04
CA LYS A 91 2.33 -6.40 -18.29
C LYS A 91 2.88 -6.10 -16.90
N ILE A 92 3.20 -4.83 -16.59
CA ILE A 92 3.85 -4.47 -15.32
C ILE A 92 2.90 -3.81 -14.32
N ASN A 93 1.79 -3.23 -14.77
CA ASN A 93 0.83 -2.57 -13.91
C ASN A 93 0.00 -3.61 -13.17
N LEU A 94 -0.13 -3.49 -11.85
CA LEU A 94 -0.87 -4.43 -11.01
C LEU A 94 -2.19 -3.85 -10.53
N ALA A 95 -2.17 -2.60 -10.10
CA ALA A 95 -3.36 -1.89 -9.63
C ALA A 95 -3.24 -0.38 -9.83
N GLY A 96 -4.40 0.29 -9.87
CA GLY A 96 -4.53 1.74 -9.75
C GLY A 96 -5.41 2.09 -8.56
N PHE A 97 -4.95 3.02 -7.74
CA PHE A 97 -5.70 3.63 -6.65
C PHE A 97 -6.04 5.06 -7.10
N ASP A 98 -7.30 5.29 -7.40
CA ASP A 98 -7.76 6.52 -8.04
C ASP A 98 -8.23 7.54 -7.00
N PHE A 99 -7.80 8.77 -7.19
CA PHE A 99 -8.18 9.97 -6.45
C PHE A 99 -8.70 11.01 -7.46
N ASP A 100 -9.37 12.04 -6.96
CA ASP A 100 -9.87 13.17 -7.76
C ASP A 100 -8.75 13.88 -8.56
N HIS A 101 -7.57 14.01 -7.95
CA HIS A 101 -6.43 14.78 -8.47
C HIS A 101 -5.32 13.89 -9.08
N GLY A 102 -5.50 12.57 -9.10
CA GLY A 102 -4.53 11.67 -9.72
C GLY A 102 -4.76 10.19 -9.46
N THR A 103 -3.88 9.37 -10.01
CA THR A 103 -3.91 7.91 -9.81
C THR A 103 -2.56 7.45 -9.31
N MET A 104 -2.56 6.74 -8.18
CA MET A 104 -1.40 5.99 -7.73
C MET A 104 -1.39 4.62 -8.40
N VAL A 105 -0.41 4.36 -9.27
CA VAL A 105 -0.27 3.07 -9.97
C VAL A 105 0.78 2.22 -9.26
N LEU A 106 0.40 1.01 -8.85
CA LEU A 106 1.32 -0.02 -8.38
C LEU A 106 1.78 -0.85 -9.57
N THR A 107 3.09 -0.95 -9.74
CA THR A 107 3.74 -1.74 -10.78
C THR A 107 4.65 -2.80 -10.19
N GLU A 108 4.98 -3.83 -10.96
CA GLU A 108 6.08 -4.74 -10.68
C GLU A 108 6.80 -5.15 -11.97
N ALA A 109 8.07 -4.77 -12.10
CA ALA A 109 8.90 -5.10 -13.26
C ALA A 109 9.53 -6.51 -13.15
N SER A 110 8.70 -7.53 -12.99
CA SER A 110 9.10 -8.94 -12.93
C SER A 110 8.08 -9.84 -13.61
N PRO A 111 8.45 -10.98 -14.21
CA PRO A 111 7.49 -11.97 -14.67
C PRO A 111 6.80 -12.74 -13.54
N LYS A 112 7.41 -12.85 -12.35
CA LYS A 112 6.89 -13.68 -11.23
C LYS A 112 5.74 -13.05 -10.45
N LYS A 113 5.56 -11.74 -10.52
CA LYS A 113 4.49 -10.97 -9.83
C LYS A 113 4.28 -11.35 -8.37
N ARG A 114 5.20 -10.96 -7.50
CA ARG A 114 5.16 -11.32 -6.07
C ARG A 114 4.66 -10.19 -5.16
N ALA A 115 4.49 -8.98 -5.66
CA ALA A 115 3.85 -7.92 -4.88
C ALA A 115 2.47 -8.40 -4.38
N SER A 116 2.11 -7.99 -3.17
CA SER A 116 0.88 -8.42 -2.53
C SER A 116 0.15 -7.25 -1.89
N LEU A 117 -1.17 -7.38 -1.85
CA LEU A 117 -2.09 -6.48 -1.19
C LEU A 117 -3.00 -7.31 -0.28
N HIS A 118 -3.04 -6.96 1.01
CA HIS A 118 -4.02 -7.48 1.95
C HIS A 118 -4.94 -6.34 2.37
N VAL A 119 -6.22 -6.64 2.50
CA VAL A 119 -7.24 -5.74 3.03
C VAL A 119 -7.58 -6.27 4.41
N VAL A 120 -7.43 -5.43 5.44
CA VAL A 120 -7.50 -5.85 6.84
C VAL A 120 -8.42 -4.89 7.60
N SER A 121 -9.29 -5.40 8.46
CA SER A 121 -10.15 -4.58 9.31
C SER A 121 -9.78 -4.75 10.78
N GLY A 122 -9.66 -3.63 11.49
CA GLY A 122 -9.32 -3.56 12.90
C GLY A 122 -7.82 -3.64 13.18
N LYS A 123 -7.39 -2.92 14.22
CA LYS A 123 -5.97 -2.87 14.63
C LYS A 123 -5.41 -4.22 15.06
N ALA A 124 -6.24 -5.08 15.67
CA ALA A 124 -5.83 -6.41 16.10
C ALA A 124 -5.38 -7.29 14.92
N ALA A 125 -6.19 -7.37 13.86
CA ALA A 125 -5.83 -8.13 12.67
C ALA A 125 -4.65 -7.51 11.90
N LEU A 126 -4.46 -6.19 12.01
CA LEU A 126 -3.29 -5.54 11.45
C LEU A 126 -1.99 -5.89 12.20
N ALA A 127 -2.07 -6.15 13.51
CA ALA A 127 -0.92 -6.54 14.31
C ALA A 127 -0.32 -7.90 13.87
N ASP A 128 -1.14 -8.79 13.29
CA ASP A 128 -0.67 -10.08 12.74
C ASP A 128 0.32 -9.92 11.58
N PHE A 129 0.42 -8.73 10.99
CA PHE A 129 1.41 -8.42 9.93
C PHE A 129 2.77 -7.97 10.48
N ASP A 130 2.85 -7.71 11.77
CA ASP A 130 4.08 -7.38 12.48
C ASP A 130 4.85 -8.68 12.80
N PRO A 131 6.05 -8.89 12.23
CA PRO A 131 6.84 -10.07 12.53
C PRO A 131 7.47 -10.05 13.94
N GLY A 132 7.30 -8.97 14.72
CA GLY A 132 7.84 -8.84 16.08
C GLY A 132 9.36 -8.66 16.15
N GLY A 133 9.99 -8.32 15.02
CA GLY A 133 11.42 -8.01 14.95
C GLY A 133 11.72 -6.59 15.41
N LEU A 134 12.97 -6.31 15.79
CA LEU A 134 13.40 -4.98 16.18
C LEU A 134 13.21 -3.97 15.03
N GLU A 135 12.48 -2.90 15.29
CA GLU A 135 12.38 -1.77 14.38
C GLU A 135 13.66 -0.93 14.44
N VAL A 136 14.61 -1.27 13.57
CA VAL A 136 16.00 -0.77 13.60
C VAL A 136 16.11 0.77 13.60
N LEU A 137 15.14 1.47 13.01
CA LEU A 137 15.13 2.94 12.95
C LEU A 137 14.63 3.59 14.25
N GLU A 138 13.98 2.83 15.13
CA GLU A 138 13.48 3.27 16.44
C GLU A 138 14.30 2.63 17.58
N ALA A 139 15.29 1.82 17.24
CA ALA A 139 16.11 1.11 18.20
C ALA A 139 17.17 2.06 18.79
N ASP A 140 16.95 2.47 20.03
CA ASP A 140 17.97 3.13 20.84
C ASP A 140 18.71 2.11 21.71
N PHE A 141 20.02 2.27 21.83
CA PHE A 141 20.81 1.53 22.82
C PHE A 141 20.81 2.32 24.14
N PRO A 142 20.51 1.69 25.29
CA PRO A 142 20.74 2.33 26.58
C PRO A 142 22.25 2.53 26.76
N THR A 143 22.67 3.79 26.89
CA THR A 143 24.04 4.20 27.22
C THR A 143 24.38 3.98 28.67
#